data_AF-A0A022RMU8-F1
#
_entry.id   AF-A0A022RMU8-F1
#
_cell.length_a   1.000
_cell.length_b   1.000
_cell.length_c   1.000
_cell.angle_alpha   90.00
_cell.angle_beta   90.00
_cell.angle_gamma   90.00
#
_symmetry.space_group_name_H-M   'P 1'
#
loop_
_entity.id
_entity.type
_entity.pdbx_description
1 polymer ?
#
loop_
_entity_poly.entity_id
_entity_poly.type
_entity_poly.pdbx_seq_one_letter_code
_entity_poly.pdbx_strand_id
1 'polypeptide(L)'
;MASLTSNTSPIKTIVVLVQENRSFDHMLGWMKTLNPEINGVTGSESNPLSTANPDSNRIFFGDGSVYVDPDPGHSIQEIYEQIFGVQWSQESSAAGEKKEPTMQGFAQDAERKTRGMSSAVMNGFKPESVPVYKELVSEFAVCDRWFAAVPASTQPNRLFVHSATSHGATSNNRELLLKGYPQKTIFDSLDES
;
A
#
# COMPACT_ATOMS: atom_id res chain seq x y z
N MET A 1 -39.67 -17.84 6.36
CA MET A 1 -39.15 -16.52 6.79
C MET A 1 -38.08 -16.77 7.82
N ALA A 2 -36.80 -16.57 7.48
CA ALA A 2 -35.74 -16.64 8.47
C ALA A 2 -35.84 -15.39 9.36
N SER A 3 -35.96 -15.59 10.67
CA SER A 3 -35.94 -14.52 11.66
C SER A 3 -34.56 -13.86 11.61
N LEU A 4 -34.51 -12.57 11.27
CA LEU A 4 -33.33 -11.73 11.43
C LEU A 4 -33.12 -11.55 12.93
N THR A 5 -32.32 -12.43 13.55
CA THR A 5 -31.80 -12.18 14.89
C THR A 5 -30.95 -10.92 14.80
N SER A 6 -31.34 -9.85 15.50
CA SER A 6 -30.50 -8.66 15.61
C SER A 6 -29.22 -9.05 16.34
N ASN A 7 -28.16 -9.29 15.56
CA ASN A 7 -26.82 -9.42 16.12
C ASN A 7 -26.40 -8.04 16.58
N THR A 8 -26.75 -7.71 17.83
CA THR A 8 -26.36 -6.45 18.43
C THR A 8 -24.87 -6.53 18.77
N SER A 9 -24.04 -6.07 17.84
CA SER A 9 -22.62 -5.86 18.13
C SER A 9 -22.50 -4.95 19.37
N PRO A 10 -21.60 -5.27 20.33
CA PRO A 10 -21.30 -4.37 21.44
C PRO A 10 -20.62 -3.09 20.95
N ILE A 11 -20.05 -3.09 19.74
CA ILE A 11 -19.42 -1.91 19.12
C ILE A 11 -20.52 -0.96 18.64
N LYS A 12 -20.56 0.24 19.22
CA LYS A 12 -21.50 1.31 18.84
C LYS A 12 -20.87 2.44 18.05
N THR A 13 -19.54 2.55 18.09
CA THR A 13 -18.80 3.62 17.44
C THR A 13 -17.57 3.02 16.78
N ILE A 14 -17.38 3.35 15.50
CA ILE A 14 -16.21 2.96 14.72
C ILE A 14 -15.53 4.26 14.30
N VAL A 15 -14.25 4.40 14.65
CA VAL A 15 -13.42 5.50 14.18
C VAL A 15 -12.44 4.94 13.16
N VAL A 16 -12.46 5.50 11.96
CA VAL A 16 -11.57 5.10 10.86
C VAL A 16 -10.51 6.17 10.65
N LEU A 17 -9.28 5.91 11.08
CA LEU A 17 -8.13 6.77 10.81
C LEU A 17 -7.47 6.36 9.50
N VAL A 18 -7.70 7.13 8.43
CA VAL A 18 -7.12 6.87 7.11
C VAL A 18 -5.82 7.67 6.95
N GLN A 19 -4.70 6.96 6.97
CA GLN A 19 -3.35 7.52 6.80
C GLN A 19 -2.94 7.57 5.32
N GLU A 20 -1.74 8.07 5.04
CA GLU A 20 -1.28 8.35 3.67
C GLU A 20 0.11 7.78 3.39
N ASN A 21 0.29 7.26 2.17
CA ASN A 21 1.56 6.92 1.51
C ASN A 21 2.57 6.12 2.34
N ARG A 22 2.13 5.02 2.97
CA ARG A 22 3.02 4.09 3.70
C ARG A 22 2.65 2.63 3.41
N SER A 23 3.64 1.81 3.08
CA SER A 23 3.45 0.36 2.91
C SER A 23 3.50 -0.37 4.26
N PHE A 24 3.03 -1.63 4.28
CA PHE A 24 3.08 -2.46 5.49
C PHE A 24 4.52 -2.63 5.99
N ASP A 25 5.44 -3.09 5.13
CA ASP A 25 6.83 -3.32 5.53
C ASP A 25 7.55 -2.04 5.95
N HIS A 26 7.15 -0.89 5.39
CA HIS A 26 7.70 0.41 5.76
C HIS A 26 7.39 0.78 7.22
N MET A 27 6.17 0.52 7.69
CA MET A 27 5.74 0.90 9.05
C MET A 27 5.81 -0.22 10.07
N LEU A 28 5.43 -1.43 9.67
CA LEU A 28 5.19 -2.58 10.55
C LEU A 28 6.08 -3.78 10.25
N GLY A 29 6.87 -3.77 9.18
CA GLY A 29 7.72 -4.91 8.79
C GLY A 29 8.62 -5.39 9.93
N TRP A 30 9.30 -4.46 10.62
CA TRP A 30 10.19 -4.79 11.73
C TRP A 30 9.49 -5.06 13.06
N MET A 31 8.16 -4.86 13.14
CA MET A 31 7.38 -5.23 14.33
C MET A 31 7.32 -6.75 14.54
N LYS A 32 7.72 -7.54 13.53
CA LYS A 32 7.97 -8.98 13.67
C LYS A 32 8.94 -9.31 14.82
N THR A 33 9.86 -8.40 15.14
CA THR A 33 10.77 -8.55 16.28
C THR A 33 10.07 -8.49 17.64
N LEU A 34 8.88 -7.87 17.70
CA LEU A 34 8.03 -7.81 18.89
C LEU A 34 6.99 -8.94 18.91
N ASN A 35 6.38 -9.20 17.76
CA ASN A 35 5.40 -10.26 17.57
C ASN A 35 5.78 -11.11 16.35
N PRO A 36 6.38 -12.30 16.55
CA PRO A 36 6.79 -13.19 15.47
C PRO A 36 5.67 -13.70 14.55
N GLU A 37 4.40 -13.62 14.98
CA GLU A 37 3.24 -14.01 14.17
C GLU A 37 2.97 -13.02 13.03
N ILE A 38 3.48 -11.79 13.13
CA ILE A 38 3.36 -10.79 12.07
C ILE A 38 4.11 -11.26 10.82
N ASN A 39 3.44 -11.23 9.69
CA ASN A 39 4.03 -11.42 8.36
C ASN A 39 4.87 -10.20 7.91
N GLY A 40 5.89 -9.86 8.71
CA GLY A 40 6.85 -8.79 8.43
C GLY A 40 8.19 -9.32 7.89
N VAL A 41 9.16 -8.42 7.83
CA VAL A 41 10.47 -8.66 7.20
C VAL A 41 11.44 -9.41 8.11
N THR A 42 12.45 -10.02 7.49
CA THR A 42 13.52 -10.79 8.14
C THR A 42 14.89 -10.15 7.96
N GLY A 43 15.01 -9.17 7.06
CA GLY A 43 16.28 -8.58 6.64
C GLY A 43 16.96 -9.35 5.50
N SER A 44 16.34 -10.42 5.01
CA SER A 44 16.81 -11.16 3.83
C SER A 44 16.17 -10.68 2.52
N GLU A 45 15.10 -9.89 2.63
CA GLU A 45 14.37 -9.32 1.51
C GLU A 45 15.26 -8.31 0.77
N SER A 46 15.21 -8.33 -0.57
CA SER A 46 16.02 -7.43 -1.39
C SER A 46 15.40 -7.21 -2.77
N ASN A 47 15.74 -6.11 -3.41
CA ASN A 47 15.40 -5.81 -4.80
C ASN A 47 16.66 -5.41 -5.58
N PRO A 48 16.80 -5.82 -6.85
CA PRO A 48 17.87 -5.35 -7.72
C PRO A 48 17.65 -3.89 -8.11
N LEU A 49 18.74 -3.17 -8.40
CA LEU A 49 18.66 -1.83 -9.02
C LEU A 49 18.20 -1.89 -10.48
N SER A 50 18.32 -3.05 -11.12
CA SER A 50 17.78 -3.32 -12.46
C SER A 50 17.36 -4.78 -12.59
N THR A 51 16.09 -5.03 -12.91
CA THR A 51 15.52 -6.36 -13.14
C THR A 51 15.95 -6.96 -14.48
N ALA A 52 16.36 -6.12 -15.43
CA ALA A 52 16.84 -6.54 -16.74
C ALA A 52 18.29 -7.07 -16.71
N ASN A 53 19.04 -6.77 -15.64
CA ASN A 53 20.43 -7.21 -15.48
C ASN A 53 20.53 -8.27 -14.37
N PRO A 54 20.83 -9.55 -14.68
CA PRO A 54 21.02 -10.61 -13.68
C PRO A 54 22.13 -10.31 -12.67
N ASP A 55 23.15 -9.54 -13.06
CA ASP A 55 24.30 -9.16 -12.22
C ASP A 55 24.08 -7.81 -11.52
N SER A 56 22.84 -7.30 -11.49
CA SER A 56 22.54 -6.02 -10.85
C SER A 56 22.79 -6.08 -9.34
N ASN A 57 23.39 -5.01 -8.82
CA ASN A 57 23.50 -4.80 -7.38
C ASN A 57 22.11 -4.86 -6.74
N ARG A 58 22.03 -5.53 -5.59
CA ARG A 58 20.80 -5.65 -4.81
C ARG A 58 20.85 -4.74 -3.60
N ILE A 59 19.73 -4.09 -3.32
CA ILE A 59 19.51 -3.35 -2.07
C ILE A 59 18.70 -4.26 -1.16
N PHE A 60 19.28 -4.60 0.00
CA PHE A 60 18.60 -5.35 1.05
C PHE A 60 17.73 -4.41 1.87
N PHE A 61 16.57 -4.92 2.30
CA PHE A 61 15.64 -4.15 3.10
C PHE A 61 16.19 -3.95 4.52
N GLY A 62 16.35 -2.69 4.91
CA GLY A 62 16.90 -2.32 6.23
C GLY A 62 15.85 -1.70 7.17
N ASP A 63 16.32 -1.27 8.35
CA ASP A 63 15.53 -0.63 9.40
C ASP A 63 15.86 0.87 9.58
N GLY A 64 16.60 1.44 8.64
CA GLY A 64 17.11 2.81 8.65
C GLY A 64 16.12 3.86 8.14
N SER A 65 14.82 3.57 8.18
CA SER A 65 13.84 4.49 7.59
C SER A 65 13.76 5.81 8.37
N VAL A 66 13.58 6.88 7.61
CA VAL A 66 13.47 8.26 8.07
C VAL A 66 12.34 8.94 7.30
N TYR A 67 12.18 10.25 7.49
CA TYR A 67 11.33 11.03 6.60
C TYR A 67 11.84 10.90 5.15
N VAL A 68 10.99 10.40 4.26
CA VAL A 68 11.33 10.18 2.84
C VAL A 68 10.87 11.38 2.03
N ASP A 69 11.83 12.07 1.41
CA ASP A 69 11.66 13.17 0.46
C ASP A 69 12.77 13.05 -0.59
N PRO A 70 12.48 12.95 -1.90
CA PRO A 70 11.17 13.09 -2.55
C PRO A 70 10.18 11.95 -2.26
N ASP A 71 8.90 12.22 -2.43
CA ASP A 71 7.83 11.22 -2.36
C ASP A 71 8.04 10.10 -3.42
N PRO A 72 8.03 8.82 -3.01
CA PRO A 72 8.16 7.70 -3.94
C PRO A 72 7.02 7.61 -4.96
N GLY A 73 7.29 6.94 -6.07
CA GLY A 73 6.29 6.66 -7.09
C GLY A 73 5.10 5.85 -6.55
N HIS A 74 3.89 6.33 -6.82
CA HIS A 74 2.64 5.72 -6.36
C HIS A 74 1.49 5.92 -7.38
N SER A 75 1.82 6.20 -8.64
CA SER A 75 0.90 6.07 -9.77
C SER A 75 0.70 4.60 -10.14
N ILE A 76 -0.35 4.30 -10.90
CA ILE A 76 -0.61 2.94 -11.40
C ILE A 76 0.55 2.40 -12.26
N GLN A 77 1.24 3.26 -13.00
CA GLN A 77 2.38 2.89 -13.83
C GLN A 77 3.62 2.55 -12.99
N GLU A 78 3.89 3.34 -11.96
CA GLU A 78 4.99 3.10 -11.02
C GLU A 78 4.73 1.83 -10.20
N ILE A 79 3.51 1.66 -9.67
CA ILE A 79 3.12 0.45 -8.93
C ILE A 79 3.20 -0.80 -9.84
N TYR A 80 2.85 -0.67 -11.13
CA TYR A 80 3.04 -1.75 -12.10
C TYR A 80 4.52 -2.13 -12.23
N GLU A 81 5.43 -1.16 -12.36
CA GLU A 81 6.87 -1.42 -12.40
C GLU A 81 7.35 -2.08 -11.11
N GLN A 82 6.89 -1.62 -9.95
CA GLN A 82 7.25 -2.17 -8.65
C GLN A 82 6.84 -3.66 -8.50
N ILE A 83 5.62 -4.00 -8.93
CA ILE A 83 5.07 -5.37 -8.83
C ILE A 83 5.69 -6.31 -9.87
N PHE A 84 5.75 -5.89 -11.14
CA PHE A 84 6.13 -6.76 -12.25
C PHE A 84 7.60 -6.66 -12.66
N GLY A 85 8.33 -5.67 -12.13
CA GLY A 85 9.73 -5.43 -12.44
C GLY A 85 9.96 -4.83 -13.83
N VAL A 86 8.92 -4.47 -14.56
CA VAL A 86 8.99 -3.92 -15.92
C VAL A 86 8.11 -2.67 -16.03
N GLN A 87 8.58 -1.66 -16.75
CA GLN A 87 7.81 -0.44 -16.95
C GLN A 87 6.48 -0.74 -17.65
N TRP A 88 5.45 -0.02 -17.22
CA TRP A 88 4.15 -0.08 -17.86
C TRP A 88 4.24 0.43 -19.30
N SER A 89 3.68 -0.32 -20.25
CA SER A 89 3.45 0.14 -21.63
C SER A 89 2.01 -0.14 -22.06
N GLN A 90 1.53 0.63 -23.04
CA GLN A 90 0.21 0.42 -23.61
C GLN A 90 0.11 -0.95 -24.29
N GLU A 91 1.17 -1.42 -24.94
CA GLU A 91 1.19 -2.78 -25.50
C GLU A 91 1.12 -3.85 -24.40
N SER A 92 1.84 -3.65 -23.29
CA SER A 92 1.84 -4.58 -22.15
C SER A 92 0.46 -4.71 -21.50
N SER A 93 -0.35 -3.65 -21.56
CA SER A 93 -1.74 -3.66 -21.06
C SER A 93 -2.73 -4.22 -22.08
N ALA A 94 -2.54 -3.92 -23.37
CA ALA A 94 -3.46 -4.32 -24.44
C ALA A 94 -3.27 -5.78 -24.88
N ALA A 95 -2.05 -6.32 -24.76
CA ALA A 95 -1.72 -7.67 -25.20
C ALA A 95 -2.28 -8.78 -24.27
N GLY A 96 -2.83 -8.41 -23.10
CA GLY A 96 -3.26 -9.40 -22.09
C GLY A 96 -2.11 -10.27 -21.60
N GLU A 97 -0.85 -9.84 -21.81
CA GLU A 97 0.33 -10.56 -21.36
C GLU A 97 0.32 -10.60 -19.83
N LYS A 98 0.17 -11.81 -19.29
CA LYS A 98 0.33 -12.06 -17.86
C LYS A 98 1.82 -11.99 -17.55
N LYS A 99 2.25 -10.88 -16.96
CA LYS A 99 3.57 -10.77 -16.34
C LYS A 99 3.51 -11.39 -14.94
N GLU A 100 4.56 -12.09 -14.55
CA GLU A 100 4.68 -12.63 -13.19
C GLU A 100 4.92 -11.49 -12.18
N PRO A 101 4.15 -11.39 -11.08
CA PRO A 101 4.32 -10.34 -10.07
C PRO A 101 5.52 -10.66 -9.17
N THR A 102 6.72 -10.40 -9.65
CA THR A 102 7.98 -10.76 -8.98
C THR A 102 8.27 -9.95 -7.71
N MET A 103 7.65 -8.77 -7.56
CA MET A 103 7.92 -7.81 -6.47
C MET A 103 9.39 -7.35 -6.43
N GLN A 104 10.08 -7.36 -7.58
CA GLN A 104 11.50 -7.01 -7.70
C GLN A 104 11.75 -5.57 -8.21
N GLY A 105 10.70 -4.78 -8.46
CA GLY A 105 10.82 -3.49 -9.13
C GLY A 105 10.93 -2.27 -8.21
N PHE A 106 10.82 -2.41 -6.89
CA PHE A 106 10.77 -1.27 -5.97
C PHE A 106 12.04 -0.43 -5.98
N ALA A 107 13.21 -1.07 -5.89
CA ALA A 107 14.48 -0.36 -5.93
C ALA A 107 14.76 0.25 -7.33
N GLN A 108 14.40 -0.47 -8.40
CA GLN A 108 14.56 0.01 -9.78
C GLN A 108 13.72 1.28 -10.05
N ASP A 109 12.42 1.24 -9.74
CA ASP A 109 11.51 2.37 -9.97
C ASP A 109 11.98 3.62 -9.21
N ALA A 110 12.34 3.45 -7.94
CA ALA A 110 12.87 4.54 -7.11
C ALA A 110 14.18 5.11 -7.65
N GLU A 111 15.16 4.27 -8.00
CA GLU A 111 16.45 4.71 -8.54
C GLU A 111 16.31 5.46 -9.86
N ARG A 112 15.38 5.00 -10.73
CA ARG A 112 15.06 5.66 -12.00
C ARG A 112 14.46 7.05 -11.80
N LYS A 113 13.61 7.21 -10.78
CA LYS A 113 12.97 8.50 -10.46
C LYS A 113 13.96 9.48 -9.84
N THR A 114 14.80 9.02 -8.93
CA THR A 114 15.83 9.85 -8.29
C THR A 114 17.00 8.97 -7.86
N ARG A 115 18.20 9.28 -8.36
CA ARG A 115 19.42 8.55 -8.02
C ARG A 115 19.62 8.49 -6.50
N GLY A 116 19.82 7.30 -5.95
CA GLY A 116 19.98 7.04 -4.52
C GLY A 116 18.66 6.85 -3.74
N MET A 117 17.50 7.11 -4.33
CA MET A 117 16.20 6.93 -3.67
C MET A 117 15.91 5.46 -3.37
N SER A 118 16.50 4.51 -4.13
CA SER A 118 16.42 3.08 -3.84
C SER A 118 16.80 2.76 -2.40
N SER A 119 17.80 3.44 -1.84
CA SER A 119 18.22 3.27 -0.45
C SER A 119 17.19 3.81 0.53
N ALA A 120 16.42 4.85 0.19
CA ALA A 120 15.37 5.38 1.05
C ALA A 120 14.12 4.48 1.07
N VAL A 121 13.70 3.95 -0.09
CA VAL A 121 12.48 3.13 -0.19
C VAL A 121 12.67 1.70 0.34
N MET A 122 13.89 1.18 0.30
CA MET A 122 14.24 -0.15 0.81
C MET A 122 14.55 -0.14 2.32
N ASN A 123 13.83 0.65 3.10
CA ASN A 123 13.99 0.72 4.55
C ASN A 123 12.64 0.86 5.26
N GLY A 124 12.43 0.06 6.32
CA GLY A 124 11.31 0.16 7.26
C GLY A 124 11.70 0.85 8.56
N PHE A 125 10.71 1.26 9.36
CA PHE A 125 10.97 1.77 10.71
C PHE A 125 11.16 0.62 11.69
N LYS A 126 12.23 0.67 12.49
CA LYS A 126 12.31 -0.12 13.72
C LYS A 126 11.22 0.32 14.71
N PRO A 127 10.75 -0.57 15.60
CA PRO A 127 9.67 -0.25 16.53
C PRO A 127 9.92 1.01 17.39
N GLU A 128 11.16 1.24 17.81
CA GLU A 128 11.56 2.36 18.67
C GLU A 128 11.43 3.73 17.96
N SER A 129 11.47 3.74 16.63
CA SER A 129 11.33 4.97 15.83
C SER A 129 9.87 5.40 15.67
N VAL A 130 8.91 4.49 15.93
CA VAL A 130 7.47 4.72 15.80
C VAL A 130 6.72 4.21 17.04
N PRO A 131 6.97 4.81 18.22
CA PRO A 131 6.55 4.25 19.52
C PRO A 131 5.03 4.08 19.66
N VAL A 132 4.23 4.94 19.01
CA VAL A 132 2.76 4.79 18.99
C VAL A 132 2.34 3.50 18.28
N TYR A 133 2.97 3.18 17.13
CA TYR A 133 2.69 1.95 16.41
C TYR A 133 3.17 0.71 17.17
N LYS A 134 4.34 0.82 17.81
CA LYS A 134 4.86 -0.23 18.69
C LYS A 134 3.84 -0.61 19.77
N GLU A 135 3.24 0.37 20.43
CA GLU A 135 2.21 0.13 21.44
C GLU A 135 0.95 -0.49 20.83
N LEU A 136 0.45 0.08 19.72
CA LEU A 136 -0.76 -0.44 19.06
C LEU A 136 -0.60 -1.89 18.61
N VAL A 137 0.55 -2.26 18.07
CA VAL A 137 0.83 -3.65 17.66
C VAL A 137 0.94 -4.61 18.85
N SER A 138 1.39 -4.12 20.00
CA SER A 138 1.56 -4.95 21.21
C SER A 138 0.23 -5.21 21.91
N GLU A 139 -0.70 -4.24 21.86
CA GLU A 139 -1.95 -4.28 22.63
C GLU A 139 -3.21 -4.57 21.79
N PHE A 140 -3.13 -4.49 20.46
CA PHE A 140 -4.28 -4.65 19.57
C PHE A 140 -4.03 -5.62 18.41
N ALA A 141 -5.12 -6.03 17.75
CA ALA A 141 -5.06 -6.89 16.58
C ALA A 141 -4.45 -6.17 15.36
N VAL A 142 -3.62 -6.89 14.62
CA VAL A 142 -3.00 -6.44 13.37
C VAL A 142 -3.52 -7.29 12.21
N CYS A 143 -3.99 -6.64 11.15
CA CYS A 143 -4.30 -7.29 9.88
C CYS A 143 -3.07 -7.21 8.95
N ASP A 144 -2.25 -8.25 8.92
CA ASP A 144 -0.98 -8.30 8.15
C ASP A 144 -1.13 -8.82 6.70
N ARG A 145 -2.37 -8.99 6.26
CA ARG A 145 -2.76 -9.32 4.87
C ARG A 145 -3.88 -8.41 4.37
N TRP A 146 -3.78 -7.13 4.72
CA TRP A 146 -4.71 -6.08 4.29
C TRP A 146 -4.12 -5.29 3.11
N PHE A 147 -4.74 -5.41 1.94
CA PHE A 147 -4.25 -4.80 0.70
C PHE A 147 -5.11 -3.62 0.27
N ALA A 148 -4.49 -2.68 -0.45
CA ALA A 148 -5.23 -1.64 -1.18
C ALA A 148 -6.20 -2.31 -2.17
N ALA A 149 -7.38 -1.72 -2.36
CA ALA A 149 -8.40 -2.28 -3.24
C ALA A 149 -7.95 -2.25 -4.71
N VAL A 150 -7.16 -1.24 -5.09
CA VAL A 150 -6.56 -1.12 -6.41
C VAL A 150 -5.10 -0.63 -6.32
N PRO A 151 -4.20 -1.08 -7.23
CA PRO A 151 -2.83 -0.59 -7.32
C PRO A 151 -2.78 0.79 -7.98
N ALA A 152 -3.33 1.79 -7.31
CA ALA A 152 -3.43 3.16 -7.79
C ALA A 152 -3.17 4.16 -6.66
N SER A 153 -3.13 5.45 -7.03
CA SER A 153 -2.86 6.55 -6.10
C SER A 153 -3.95 6.74 -5.04
N THR A 154 -3.78 7.76 -4.21
CA THR A 154 -4.59 8.07 -3.03
C THR A 154 -6.10 8.13 -3.31
N GLN A 155 -6.56 8.90 -4.30
CA GLN A 155 -8.00 9.15 -4.50
C GLN A 155 -8.80 7.89 -4.82
N PRO A 156 -8.40 7.03 -5.79
CA PRO A 156 -9.10 5.77 -6.04
C PRO A 156 -9.30 4.92 -4.77
N ASN A 157 -8.24 4.76 -3.96
CA ASN A 157 -8.32 3.95 -2.75
C ASN A 157 -9.18 4.61 -1.64
N ARG A 158 -9.18 5.95 -1.52
CA ARG A 158 -10.11 6.67 -0.63
C ARG A 158 -11.57 6.46 -1.06
N LEU A 159 -11.85 6.44 -2.36
CA LEU A 159 -13.19 6.11 -2.85
C LEU A 159 -13.59 4.67 -2.48
N PHE A 160 -12.69 3.69 -2.58
CA PHE A 160 -12.96 2.33 -2.13
C PHE A 160 -13.27 2.24 -0.64
N VAL A 161 -12.52 2.95 0.21
CA VAL A 161 -12.79 3.00 1.67
C VAL A 161 -14.21 3.49 1.95
N HIS A 162 -14.69 4.49 1.20
CA HIS A 162 -15.99 5.11 1.48
C HIS A 162 -17.16 4.53 0.68
N SER A 163 -16.93 3.85 -0.45
CA SER A 163 -18.03 3.45 -1.36
C SER A 163 -17.84 2.07 -1.99
N ALA A 164 -16.82 1.32 -1.58
CA ALA A 164 -16.47 -0.01 -2.13
C ALA A 164 -16.22 -0.03 -3.66
N THR A 165 -16.08 1.14 -4.29
CA THR A 165 -15.71 1.30 -5.71
C THR A 165 -15.03 2.64 -5.93
N SER A 166 -14.14 2.75 -6.92
CA SER A 166 -13.58 4.03 -7.38
C SER A 166 -14.35 4.66 -8.54
N HIS A 167 -15.41 4.01 -9.01
CA HIS A 167 -16.14 4.41 -10.23
C HIS A 167 -15.20 4.62 -11.43
N GLY A 168 -14.22 3.74 -11.56
CA GLY A 168 -13.25 3.77 -12.66
C GLY A 168 -12.13 4.81 -12.49
N ALA A 169 -12.06 5.53 -11.38
CA ALA A 169 -10.91 6.39 -11.10
C ALA A 169 -9.64 5.55 -10.92
N THR A 170 -8.58 5.92 -11.63
CA THR A 170 -7.26 5.25 -11.61
C THR A 170 -6.12 6.19 -11.18
N SER A 171 -6.41 7.47 -10.96
CA SER A 171 -5.43 8.49 -10.57
C SER A 171 -6.08 9.59 -9.73
N ASN A 172 -5.25 10.48 -9.19
CA ASN A 172 -5.72 11.67 -8.51
C ASN A 172 -6.22 12.70 -9.55
N ASN A 173 -7.53 12.95 -9.60
CA ASN A 173 -8.15 13.90 -10.53
C ASN A 173 -8.97 14.94 -9.76
N ARG A 174 -8.41 16.16 -9.66
CA ARG A 174 -9.04 17.27 -8.93
C ARG A 174 -10.39 17.68 -9.49
N GLU A 175 -10.56 17.68 -10.81
CA GLU A 175 -11.82 18.10 -11.44
C GLU A 175 -12.94 17.11 -11.17
N LEU A 176 -12.66 15.81 -11.27
CA LEU A 176 -13.63 14.76 -10.93
C LEU A 176 -13.97 14.80 -9.45
N LEU A 177 -12.98 14.99 -8.57
CA LEU A 177 -13.22 15.12 -7.14
C LEU A 177 -14.13 16.31 -6.82
N LEU A 178 -13.95 17.47 -7.48
CA LEU A 178 -14.79 18.64 -7.30
C LEU A 178 -16.21 18.45 -7.85
N LYS A 179 -16.36 17.75 -8.98
CA LYS A 179 -17.68 17.39 -9.53
C LYS A 179 -18.41 16.36 -8.67
N GLY A 180 -17.67 15.58 -7.89
CA GLY A 180 -18.18 14.45 -7.15
C GLY A 180 -18.23 13.19 -8.01
N TYR A 181 -18.36 12.05 -7.32
CA TYR A 181 -18.49 10.74 -7.94
C TYR A 181 -19.90 10.19 -7.65
N PRO A 182 -20.52 9.45 -8.58
CA PRO A 182 -21.95 9.11 -8.51
C PRO A 182 -22.27 7.93 -7.59
N GLN A 183 -21.26 7.21 -7.08
CA GLN A 183 -21.48 6.06 -6.21
C GLN A 183 -21.93 6.49 -4.80
N LYS A 184 -22.81 5.68 -4.23
CA LYS A 184 -23.27 5.81 -2.86
C LYS A 184 -22.15 5.49 -1.87
N THR A 185 -22.02 6.30 -0.82
CA THR A 185 -21.04 6.08 0.24
C THR A 185 -21.62 5.24 1.40
N ILE A 186 -20.74 4.78 2.28
CA ILE A 186 -21.10 4.16 3.55
C ILE A 186 -21.89 5.13 4.43
N PHE A 187 -21.61 6.43 4.38
CA PHE A 187 -22.33 7.43 5.16
C PHE A 187 -23.77 7.59 4.65
N ASP A 188 -23.96 7.69 3.33
CA ASP A 188 -25.30 7.68 2.73
C ASP A 188 -26.06 6.39 3.10
N SER A 189 -25.34 5.27 3.17
CA SER A 189 -25.93 3.97 3.54
C SER A 189 -26.34 3.90 5.01
N LEU A 190 -25.59 4.55 5.90
CA LEU A 190 -25.90 4.64 7.33
C LEU A 190 -27.03 5.63 7.61
N ASP A 191 -27.06 6.76 6.90
CA ASP A 191 -28.11 7.77 7.05
C ASP A 191 -29.49 7.28 6.59
N GLU A 192 -29.53 6.34 5.64
CA GLU A 192 -30.76 5.72 5.15
C GLU A 192 -31.23 4.50 5.99
N SER A 193 -30.44 4.04 6.97
CA SER A 193 -30.68 2.79 7.73
C SER A 193 -31.52 2.93 8.99
#